data_AF-A0A9P7QJX8-F1
#
_entry.id   AF-A0A9P7QJX8-F1
#
_cell.length_a   1.000
_cell.length_b   1.000
_cell.length_c   1.000
_cell.angle_alpha   90.00
_cell.angle_beta   90.00
_cell.angle_gamma   90.00
#
_symmetry.space_group_name_H-M   'P 1'
#
loop_
_entity.id
_entity.type
_entity.pdbx_description
1 polymer ?
#
loop_
_entity_poly.entity_id
_entity_poly.type
_entity_poly.pdbx_seq_one_letter_code
_entity_poly.pdbx_strand_id
1 'polypeptide(L)'
;MAPQTPATTDTKSKRHKITVAQRRALRNYHAQFPAVSQSSLALWFDNQFGHRPTQGTISESLSDTFKALDDTTRYLNPSATRLRAAQWPELEEALLEWQLRYESDVPIS
;
A
#
# COMPACT_ATOMS: atom_id res chain seq x y z
N MET A 1 -29.10 41.67 -16.82
CA MET A 1 -28.67 41.30 -15.46
C MET A 1 -28.55 39.78 -15.40
N ALA A 2 -27.35 39.23 -15.56
CA ALA A 2 -27.12 37.78 -15.50
C ALA A 2 -26.44 37.45 -14.16
N PRO A 3 -26.92 36.46 -13.38
CA PRO A 3 -26.24 36.07 -12.16
C PRO A 3 -24.99 35.28 -12.51
N GLN A 4 -23.88 35.70 -11.89
CA GLN A 4 -22.58 35.07 -11.97
C GLN A 4 -22.61 33.87 -11.01
N THR A 5 -22.44 32.66 -11.51
CA THR A 5 -22.25 31.46 -10.69
C THR A 5 -20.87 31.52 -10.02
N PRO A 6 -20.76 31.21 -8.72
CA PRO A 6 -19.50 31.27 -8.00
C PRO A 6 -18.55 30.18 -8.50
N ALA A 7 -17.32 30.59 -8.80
CA ALA A 7 -16.23 29.71 -9.16
C ALA A 7 -15.94 28.72 -8.01
N THR A 8 -16.17 27.43 -8.26
CA THR A 8 -15.68 26.34 -7.41
C THR A 8 -14.16 26.37 -7.46
N THR A 9 -13.54 26.78 -6.36
CA THR A 9 -12.09 26.71 -6.15
C THR A 9 -11.68 25.25 -5.95
N ASP A 10 -11.38 24.56 -7.05
CA ASP A 10 -10.74 23.24 -7.04
C ASP A 10 -9.33 23.38 -6.45
N THR A 11 -9.24 23.28 -5.13
CA THR A 11 -7.96 23.22 -4.42
C THR A 11 -7.41 21.83 -4.70
N LYS A 12 -6.59 21.69 -5.77
CA LYS A 12 -5.94 20.42 -6.13
C LYS A 12 -5.14 19.88 -4.95
N SER A 13 -5.78 19.04 -4.15
CA SER A 13 -5.14 18.28 -3.09
C SER A 13 -4.00 17.47 -3.70
N LYS A 14 -2.79 17.66 -3.19
CA LYS A 14 -1.61 16.91 -3.64
C LYS A 14 -1.93 15.43 -3.53
N ARG A 15 -1.93 14.72 -4.67
CA ARG A 15 -2.16 13.28 -4.71
C ARG A 15 -1.00 12.58 -4.00
N HIS A 16 -1.21 12.18 -2.75
CA HIS A 16 -0.26 11.39 -1.98
C HIS A 16 -0.32 9.94 -2.47
N LYS A 17 0.83 9.42 -2.88
CA LYS A 17 0.94 8.02 -3.29
C LYS A 17 0.91 7.14 -2.04
N ILE A 18 0.07 6.12 -2.06
CA ILE A 18 0.08 5.06 -1.03
C ILE A 18 1.24 4.11 -1.30
N THR A 19 2.05 3.86 -0.28
CA THR A 19 3.11 2.85 -0.29
C THR A 19 2.54 1.44 -0.08
N VAL A 20 3.31 0.41 -0.43
CA VAL A 20 2.96 -0.99 -0.21
C VAL A 20 2.71 -1.27 1.28
N ALA A 21 3.57 -0.74 2.17
CA ALA A 21 3.39 -0.89 3.61
C ALA A 21 2.07 -0.29 4.11
N GLN A 22 1.77 0.95 3.70
CA GLN A 22 0.50 1.63 4.03
C GLN A 22 -0.72 0.87 3.50
N ARG A 23 -0.63 0.34 2.27
CA ARG A 23 -1.70 -0.45 1.67
C ARG A 23 -1.93 -1.76 2.43
N ARG A 24 -0.85 -2.45 2.79
CA ARG A 24 -0.92 -3.68 3.60
C ARG A 24 -1.55 -3.41 4.97
N ALA A 25 -1.18 -2.31 5.62
CA ALA A 25 -1.80 -1.90 6.88
C ALA A 25 -3.31 -1.64 6.72
N LEU A 26 -3.71 -0.94 5.65
CA LEU A 26 -5.12 -0.68 5.35
C LEU A 26 -5.92 -1.99 5.12
N ARG A 27 -5.35 -2.93 4.36
CA ARG A 27 -5.99 -4.24 4.11
C ARG A 27 -6.11 -5.06 5.38
N ASN A 28 -5.07 -5.11 6.21
CA ASN A 28 -5.09 -5.82 7.49
C ASN A 28 -6.14 -5.21 8.43
N TYR A 29 -6.23 -3.88 8.51
CA TYR A 29 -7.25 -3.21 9.32
C TYR A 29 -8.67 -3.54 8.84
N HIS A 30 -8.91 -3.55 7.53
CA HIS A 30 -10.20 -3.97 6.97
C HIS A 30 -10.51 -5.46 7.22
N ALA A 31 -9.50 -6.34 7.20
CA ALA A 31 -9.69 -7.75 7.52
C ALA A 31 -10.09 -7.98 8.99
N GLN A 32 -9.58 -7.16 9.92
CA GLN A 32 -9.98 -7.19 11.33
C GLN A 32 -11.39 -6.63 11.55
N PHE A 33 -11.81 -5.66 10.73
CA PHE A 33 -13.10 -4.99 10.84
C PHE A 33 -13.82 -4.93 9.48
N PRO A 34 -14.39 -6.03 8.97
CA PRO A 34 -15.02 -6.05 7.65
C PRO A 34 -16.29 -5.17 7.53
N ALA A 35 -16.85 -4.74 8.67
CA ALA A 35 -18.06 -3.91 8.71
C ALA A 35 -17.77 -2.39 8.65
N VAL A 36 -16.50 -1.93 8.72
CA VAL A 36 -16.24 -0.48 8.64
C VAL A 36 -16.49 0.06 7.23
N SER A 37 -17.16 1.21 7.18
CA SER A 37 -17.34 1.95 5.95
C SER A 37 -15.99 2.43 5.36
N GLN A 38 -15.96 2.64 4.05
CA GLN A 38 -14.80 3.24 3.38
C GLN A 38 -14.47 4.64 3.91
N SER A 39 -15.47 5.39 4.38
CA SER A 39 -15.28 6.70 5.01
C SER A 39 -14.51 6.58 6.33
N SER A 40 -14.83 5.57 7.14
CA SER A 40 -14.13 5.27 8.39
C SER A 40 -12.71 4.78 8.13
N LEU A 41 -12.50 3.96 7.09
CA LEU A 41 -11.16 3.54 6.66
C LEU A 41 -10.31 4.73 6.23
N ALA A 42 -10.88 5.70 5.52
CA ALA A 42 -10.18 6.92 5.12
C ALA A 42 -9.71 7.73 6.34
N LEU A 43 -10.57 7.82 7.35
CA LEU A 43 -10.28 8.56 8.58
C LEU A 43 -9.24 7.84 9.44
N TRP A 44 -9.34 6.52 9.55
CA TRP A 44 -8.30 5.70 10.19
C TRP A 44 -6.95 5.88 9.49
N PHE A 45 -6.93 5.84 8.15
CA PHE A 45 -5.72 6.00 7.37
C PHE A 45 -5.09 7.38 7.56
N ASP A 46 -5.91 8.44 7.57
CA ASP A 46 -5.45 9.81 7.83
C ASP A 46 -4.82 9.95 9.21
N ASN A 47 -5.43 9.34 10.24
CA ASN A 47 -4.88 9.34 11.60
C ASN A 47 -3.54 8.57 11.70
N GLN A 48 -3.37 7.49 10.92
CA GLN A 48 -2.15 6.68 10.95
C GLN A 48 -1.00 7.28 10.12
N PHE A 49 -1.29 7.92 8.99
CA PHE A 49 -0.28 8.31 7.99
C PHE A 49 -0.27 9.80 7.65
N GLY A 50 -1.15 10.60 8.26
CA GLY A 50 -1.20 12.06 8.08
C GLY A 50 -1.73 12.52 6.72
N HIS A 51 -2.37 11.64 5.95
CA HIS A 51 -3.04 12.03 4.71
C HIS A 51 -4.26 11.16 4.42
N ARG A 52 -5.33 11.77 3.90
CA ARG A 52 -6.59 11.07 3.62
C ARG A 52 -6.66 10.55 2.18
N PRO A 53 -6.77 9.22 1.96
CA PRO A 53 -6.95 8.67 0.64
C PRO A 53 -8.37 8.91 0.12
N THR A 54 -8.52 8.99 -1.19
CA THR A 54 -9.85 9.10 -1.81
C THR A 54 -10.57 7.77 -1.74
N GLN A 55 -11.90 7.80 -1.85
CA GLN A 55 -12.73 6.60 -1.88
C GLN A 55 -12.29 5.60 -2.97
N GLY A 56 -11.97 6.09 -4.17
CA GLY A 56 -11.46 5.26 -5.26
C GLY A 56 -10.14 4.56 -4.90
N THR A 57 -9.23 5.26 -4.22
CA THR A 57 -7.96 4.67 -3.76
C THR A 57 -8.16 3.61 -2.68
N ILE A 58 -9.16 3.76 -1.80
CA ILE A 58 -9.52 2.73 -0.82
C ILE A 58 -10.08 1.51 -1.52
N SER A 59 -11.06 1.69 -2.40
CA SER A 59 -11.67 0.60 -3.17
C SER A 59 -10.61 -0.18 -3.96
N GLU A 60 -9.73 0.54 -4.67
CA GLU A 60 -8.64 -0.08 -5.42
C GLU A 60 -7.66 -0.82 -4.49
N SER A 61 -7.33 -0.27 -3.32
CA SER A 61 -6.45 -0.93 -2.34
C SER A 61 -7.05 -2.22 -1.76
N LEU A 62 -8.37 -2.30 -1.65
CA LEU A 62 -9.10 -3.48 -1.18
C LEU A 62 -9.37 -4.52 -2.28
N SER A 63 -9.21 -4.14 -3.56
CA SER A 63 -9.42 -5.05 -4.70
C SER A 63 -8.45 -6.25 -4.73
N ASP A 64 -8.78 -7.25 -5.55
CA ASP A 64 -7.96 -8.45 -5.75
C ASP A 64 -6.55 -8.14 -6.28
N THR A 65 -6.36 -7.00 -6.95
CA THR A 65 -5.05 -6.53 -7.44
C THR A 65 -3.99 -6.51 -6.34
N PHE A 66 -4.41 -6.27 -5.10
CA PHE A 66 -3.52 -6.17 -3.94
C PHE A 66 -3.70 -7.32 -2.95
N LYS A 67 -4.43 -8.38 -3.30
CA LYS A 67 -4.58 -9.57 -2.46
C LYS A 67 -3.26 -10.25 -2.15
N ALA A 68 -2.31 -10.18 -3.08
CA ALA A 68 -0.94 -10.67 -2.88
C ALA A 68 -0.17 -9.93 -1.76
N LEU A 69 -0.64 -8.76 -1.29
CA LEU A 69 -0.06 -8.07 -0.13
C LEU A 69 -0.40 -8.73 1.21
N ASP A 70 -1.45 -9.56 1.23
CA ASP A 70 -1.89 -10.27 2.43
C ASP A 70 -0.96 -11.47 2.72
N ASP A 71 -0.18 -11.90 1.72
CA ASP A 71 0.84 -12.94 1.88
C ASP A 71 2.12 -12.35 2.51
N THR A 72 2.42 -12.80 3.73
CA THR A 72 3.59 -12.35 4.49
C THR A 72 4.89 -13.02 4.05
N THR A 73 4.81 -14.10 3.28
CA THR A 73 5.98 -14.84 2.79
C THR A 73 6.65 -14.15 1.61
N ARG A 74 5.91 -13.28 0.92
CA ARG A 74 6.41 -12.55 -0.25
C ARG A 74 7.21 -11.32 0.17
N TYR A 75 8.49 -11.30 -0.19
CA TYR A 75 9.31 -10.10 -0.01
C TYR A 75 8.81 -8.99 -0.95
N LEU A 76 8.39 -7.88 -0.36
CA LEU A 76 7.90 -6.71 -1.07
C LEU A 76 8.56 -5.48 -0.48
N ASN A 77 9.07 -4.59 -1.35
CA ASN A 77 9.66 -3.34 -0.88
C ASN A 77 8.56 -2.48 -0.21
N PRO A 78 8.66 -2.23 1.11
CA PRO A 78 7.60 -1.54 1.86
C PRO A 78 7.41 -0.08 1.44
N SER A 79 8.49 0.56 0.97
CA SER A 79 8.51 1.95 0.52
C SER A 79 8.08 2.12 -0.94
N ALA A 80 7.95 1.02 -1.70
CA ALA A 80 7.49 1.09 -3.07
C ALA A 80 6.04 1.53 -3.14
N THR A 81 5.70 2.37 -4.12
CA THR A 81 4.30 2.78 -4.39
C THR A 81 3.64 1.94 -5.49
N ARG A 82 4.41 1.06 -6.15
CA ARG A 82 3.93 0.17 -7.22
C ARG A 82 4.37 -1.26 -6.89
N LEU A 83 3.46 -2.20 -7.06
CA LEU A 83 3.80 -3.61 -7.11
C LEU A 83 4.52 -3.85 -8.43
N ARG A 84 5.80 -4.22 -8.37
CA ARG A 84 6.49 -4.80 -9.52
C ARG A 84 6.23 -6.29 -9.47
N ALA A 85 5.77 -6.87 -10.57
CA ALA A 85 5.91 -8.30 -10.76
C ALA A 85 7.41 -8.62 -10.66
N ALA A 86 7.76 -9.64 -9.87
CA ALA A 86 9.12 -10.16 -9.87
C ALA A 86 9.48 -10.48 -11.32
N GLN A 87 10.48 -9.81 -11.87
CA GLN A 87 10.88 -10.05 -13.26
C GLN A 87 11.51 -11.44 -13.41
N TRP A 88 12.02 -12.01 -12.31
CA TRP A 88 12.76 -13.27 -12.27
C TRP A 88 12.54 -13.98 -10.91
N PRO A 89 11.37 -14.61 -10.68
CA PRO A 89 11.05 -15.24 -9.40
C PRO A 89 12.05 -16.34 -9.01
N GLU A 90 12.47 -17.17 -9.97
CA GLU A 90 13.46 -18.22 -9.76
C GLU A 90 14.83 -17.67 -9.34
N LEU A 91 15.20 -16.50 -9.87
CA LEU A 91 16.46 -15.83 -9.52
C LEU A 91 16.40 -15.27 -8.10
N GLU A 92 15.28 -14.64 -7.73
CA GLU A 92 15.08 -14.12 -6.36
C GLU A 92 15.15 -15.27 -5.34
N GLU A 93 14.53 -16.41 -5.63
CA GLU A 93 14.57 -17.61 -4.77
C GLU A 93 15.99 -18.15 -4.62
N ALA A 94 16.71 -18.34 -5.72
CA ALA A 94 18.10 -18.81 -5.71
C ALA A 94 19.03 -17.84 -4.95
N LEU A 95 18.80 -16.53 -5.08
CA LEU A 95 19.56 -15.50 -4.36
C LEU A 95 19.27 -15.54 -2.85
N LEU A 96 18.01 -15.70 -2.46
CA LEU A 96 17.58 -15.81 -1.06
C LEU A 96 18.18 -17.06 -0.41
N GLU A 97 18.12 -18.20 -1.11
CA GLU A 97 18.73 -19.45 -0.66
C GLU A 97 20.24 -19.31 -0.48
N TRP A 98 20.91 -18.68 -1.45
CA TRP A 98 22.35 -18.39 -1.36
C TRP A 98 22.68 -17.51 -0.14
N GLN A 99 21.92 -16.43 0.06
CA GLN A 99 22.14 -15.51 1.18
C GLN A 99 21.97 -16.22 2.53
N LEU A 100 20.89 -16.98 2.72
CA LEU A 100 20.63 -17.71 3.96
C LEU A 100 21.72 -18.75 4.27
N ARG A 101 22.22 -19.44 3.24
CA ARG A 101 23.33 -20.39 3.37
C ARG A 101 24.62 -19.68 3.78
N TYR A 102 24.93 -18.50 3.22
CA TYR A 102 26.14 -17.75 3.54
C TYR A 102 26.07 -17.04 4.91
N GLU A 103 24.93 -16.47 5.31
CA GLU A 103 24.79 -15.88 6.66
C GLU A 103 24.98 -16.92 7.77
N SER A 104 24.75 -18.20 7.49
CA SER A 104 24.98 -19.29 8.43
C SER A 104 26.47 -19.64 8.61
N ASP A 105 27.34 -19.24 7.68
CA ASP A 105 28.75 -19.67 7.59
C ASP A 105 29.77 -18.54 7.82
N VAL A 106 29.32 -17.31 8.12
CA VAL A 106 30.22 -16.17 8.35
C VAL A 106 30.36 -15.91 9.86
N PRO A 107 31.45 -16.36 10.51
CA PRO A 107 31.84 -15.80 11.79
C PRO A 107 32.35 -14.39 11.50
N ILE A 108 31.55 -13.38 11.89
CA ILE A 108 32.02 -12.00 11.94
C ILE A 108 33.15 -11.97 12.98
N SER A 109 34.41 -11.96 12.52
CA SER A 109 35.60 -11.62 13.33
C SER A 109 35.91 -10.14 13.21
#